data_AF-G2T5D7-F1
#
_entry.id   AF-G2T5D7-F1
#
_cell.length_a   1.000
_cell.length_b   1.000
_cell.length_c   1.000
_cell.angle_alpha   90.00
_cell.angle_beta   90.00
_cell.angle_gamma   90.00
#
_symmetry.space_group_name_H-M   'P 1'
#
loop_
_entity.id
_entity.type
_entity.pdbx_description
1 polymer ?
#
loop_
_entity_poly.entity_id
_entity_poly.type
_entity_poly.pdbx_seq_one_letter_code
_entity_poly.pdbx_strand_id
1 'polypeptide(L)'
;MKKKMQINKKKEERRGTQEKMLEPAKSAKSAKAANTGKQTKSEKSSKPAKSSRPAKLNKPAERADAVCPYAKKCGGCDYQGMPYEKQLKEKQAYVQKQVGSFCKVLPILGMDEPYHYRNKVHAVFDIEKKRGSRPGVRGNGKAANGKQGNGKKGRLAAKPAPGGIISGVYKAGTHEVINIDACQIEDELSGAIIRDIRGLLHSFKIKTYDEDTGYGLLRHVLVRRGFHSGEVMVVLVLGSPVLPSKNHFVMALRELHPEISTVIVNVNDKRTSMVLGDKESVIYGKGYIEDTLCGCTFRISPKSFYQVNPVQTELLYGKAIAYAALTGNETVVDAYCGTGTIGIIAAKSAKKVIGVELNRDAVRDAVKNAKCNNVKNIEFYNADAGQFMVEMAEYRADAKRGEKSGADEVDVVFMDPPRAGSDEAFLSSVVTLAPKRVVYVSCNPETLARDLLYLTKHGYRAQECQPVDMFPWTKHVETVVLLSQQKPDDTIEIDLDLDELDATSAELKATYQEIKDYVLKEFGLKVSSLYISQVKRKCGIEVGENYNLPKSENARVPQCPKEKEEAIKAALKYFAMI
;
A
#
# COMPACT_ATOMS: atom_id res chain seq x y z
N MET A 1 23.74 20.06 -14.93
CA MET A 1 23.21 18.87 -15.66
C MET A 1 22.42 19.16 -16.95
N LYS A 2 21.88 20.36 -17.22
CA LYS A 2 21.05 20.62 -18.43
C LYS A 2 21.78 20.66 -19.79
N LYS A 3 23.12 20.74 -19.84
CA LYS A 3 23.84 21.14 -21.06
C LYS A 3 24.43 20.02 -21.94
N LYS A 4 24.30 18.74 -21.58
CA LYS A 4 24.94 17.63 -22.34
C LYS A 4 24.02 16.56 -22.95
N MET A 5 22.69 16.62 -22.76
CA MET A 5 21.77 15.70 -23.45
C MET A 5 21.23 16.23 -24.80
N GLN A 6 21.56 17.47 -25.20
CA GLN A 6 21.07 18.06 -26.46
C GLN A 6 21.93 17.74 -27.69
N ILE A 7 23.09 17.09 -27.53
CA ILE A 7 24.04 16.92 -28.64
C ILE A 7 23.66 15.74 -29.57
N ASN A 8 22.86 14.77 -29.10
CA ASN A 8 22.44 13.63 -29.95
C ASN A 8 21.17 13.87 -30.77
N LYS A 9 20.50 15.02 -30.66
CA LYS A 9 19.23 15.29 -31.36
C LYS A 9 19.37 16.00 -32.71
N LYS A 10 20.57 16.47 -33.06
CA LYS A 10 20.81 17.28 -34.28
C LYS A 10 21.17 16.48 -35.54
N LYS A 11 21.16 15.14 -35.49
CA LYS A 11 21.59 14.30 -36.62
C LYS A 11 20.46 13.66 -37.44
N GLU A 12 19.19 13.80 -37.05
CA GLU A 12 18.06 13.17 -37.76
C GLU A 12 17.06 14.12 -38.43
N GLU A 13 17.09 15.44 -38.19
CA GLU A 13 16.09 16.38 -38.75
C GLU A 13 16.53 17.07 -40.06
N ARG A 14 17.52 16.52 -40.77
CA ARG A 14 17.90 17.01 -42.12
C ARG A 14 17.77 15.90 -43.16
N ARG A 15 16.55 15.62 -43.59
CA ARG A 15 16.20 15.09 -44.93
C ARG A 15 14.67 15.02 -45.08
N GLY A 16 14.12 15.84 -46.00
CA GLY A 16 12.84 15.52 -46.64
C GLY A 16 11.67 16.52 -46.51
N THR A 17 11.88 17.79 -46.89
CA THR A 17 10.90 18.58 -47.68
C THR A 17 10.70 17.89 -49.05
N GLN A 18 9.62 17.96 -49.85
CA GLN A 18 8.56 18.94 -50.13
C GLN A 18 7.63 18.34 -51.21
N GLU A 19 6.37 18.81 -51.33
CA GLU A 19 5.56 19.11 -52.56
C GLU A 19 4.05 19.07 -52.22
N LYS A 20 3.31 20.20 -52.16
CA LYS A 20 2.58 20.95 -53.24
C LYS A 20 1.55 20.08 -53.98
N MET A 21 0.33 20.49 -54.36
CA MET A 21 -0.51 21.70 -54.33
C MET A 21 -1.90 21.28 -54.90
N LEU A 22 -2.94 22.11 -54.66
CA LEU A 22 -4.12 22.42 -55.52
C LEU A 22 -5.51 22.24 -54.85
N GLU A 23 -6.16 23.38 -54.62
CA GLU A 23 -7.62 23.56 -54.56
C GLU A 23 -8.26 23.48 -55.99
N PRO A 24 -9.60 23.53 -56.12
CA PRO A 24 -10.27 24.84 -56.19
C PRO A 24 -11.61 24.92 -55.43
N ALA A 25 -11.90 26.15 -54.99
CA ALA A 25 -13.19 26.61 -54.48
C ALA A 25 -14.33 26.63 -55.52
N LYS A 26 -15.60 26.62 -55.05
CA LYS A 26 -16.65 27.51 -55.59
C LYS A 26 -17.91 27.64 -54.71
N SER A 27 -18.17 28.92 -54.39
CA SER A 27 -19.44 29.67 -54.34
C SER A 27 -20.60 29.36 -53.36
N ALA A 28 -20.81 30.39 -52.55
CA ALA A 28 -21.97 30.85 -51.78
C ALA A 28 -23.39 30.74 -52.38
N LYS A 29 -24.39 30.72 -51.49
CA LYS A 29 -25.50 31.71 -51.46
C LYS A 29 -26.26 31.76 -50.10
N SER A 30 -26.48 32.99 -49.67
CA SER A 30 -27.42 33.62 -48.71
C SER A 30 -28.90 33.19 -48.88
N ALA A 31 -29.91 33.45 -48.03
CA ALA A 31 -30.15 34.12 -46.74
C ALA A 31 -31.64 33.92 -46.33
N LYS A 32 -32.02 34.43 -45.14
CA LYS A 32 -33.36 34.75 -44.56
C LYS A 32 -34.05 33.61 -43.79
N ALA A 33 -34.39 33.68 -42.50
CA ALA A 33 -34.95 34.71 -41.59
C ALA A 33 -36.49 34.81 -41.60
N ALA A 34 -37.12 34.33 -40.52
CA ALA A 34 -38.40 34.71 -39.88
C ALA A 34 -38.63 33.66 -38.76
N ASN A 35 -38.65 33.91 -37.45
CA ASN A 35 -39.28 34.88 -36.56
C ASN A 35 -40.81 34.73 -36.40
N THR A 36 -41.23 34.16 -35.26
CA THR A 36 -42.46 34.39 -34.47
C THR A 36 -42.21 33.67 -33.12
N GLY A 37 -42.10 34.31 -31.94
CA GLY A 37 -43.09 35.13 -31.23
C GLY A 37 -44.19 34.20 -30.69
N LYS A 38 -44.42 33.96 -29.38
CA LYS A 38 -44.77 34.89 -28.28
C LYS A 38 -44.82 34.09 -26.94
N GLN A 39 -44.23 34.59 -25.84
CA GLN A 39 -44.87 35.29 -24.68
C GLN A 39 -45.69 34.39 -23.74
N THR A 40 -45.24 34.06 -22.51
CA THR A 40 -45.15 34.82 -21.21
C THR A 40 -46.28 34.47 -20.24
N LYS A 41 -45.90 34.21 -18.97
CA LYS A 41 -46.51 34.66 -17.69
C LYS A 41 -46.04 33.69 -16.58
N SER A 42 -45.81 34.04 -15.32
CA SER A 42 -45.48 35.27 -14.59
C SER A 42 -45.32 34.82 -13.12
N GLU A 43 -44.40 35.44 -12.40
CA GLU A 43 -44.09 35.24 -10.99
C GLU A 43 -45.31 35.42 -10.05
N LYS A 44 -45.26 34.76 -8.88
CA LYS A 44 -45.91 35.23 -7.65
C LYS A 44 -45.04 34.94 -6.42
N SER A 45 -45.18 35.88 -5.49
CA SER A 45 -44.31 36.28 -4.40
C SER A 45 -44.44 35.50 -3.08
N SER A 46 -43.49 35.81 -2.20
CA SER A 46 -43.15 35.34 -0.85
C SER A 46 -44.12 35.65 0.30
N LYS A 47 -44.03 34.82 1.37
CA LYS A 47 -43.90 35.11 2.84
C LYS A 47 -44.61 34.03 3.71
N PRO A 48 -44.31 33.87 5.02
CA PRO A 48 -43.04 33.98 5.74
C PRO A 48 -42.71 32.72 6.58
N ALA A 49 -41.50 32.70 7.13
CA ALA A 49 -40.88 31.62 7.90
C ALA A 49 -41.60 31.23 9.20
N LYS A 50 -41.65 29.92 9.49
CA LYS A 50 -41.85 29.34 10.83
C LYS A 50 -40.60 28.56 11.22
N SER A 51 -40.06 28.91 12.39
CA SER A 51 -38.89 28.31 13.02
C SER A 51 -39.12 26.84 13.39
N SER A 52 -38.34 25.93 12.82
CA SER A 52 -38.24 24.54 13.29
C SER A 52 -36.86 24.27 13.88
N ARG A 53 -36.87 23.97 15.18
CA ARG A 53 -35.80 23.43 16.04
C ARG A 53 -34.86 22.46 15.30
N PRO A 54 -33.54 22.45 15.60
CA PRO A 54 -32.60 21.54 14.97
C PRO A 54 -32.97 20.08 15.31
N ALA A 55 -33.14 19.28 14.26
CA ALA A 55 -33.37 17.85 14.35
C ALA A 55 -32.14 17.18 14.99
N LYS A 56 -32.38 16.39 16.04
CA LYS A 56 -31.39 15.50 16.65
C LYS A 56 -30.83 14.59 15.54
N LEU A 57 -29.51 14.65 15.35
CA LEU A 57 -28.77 13.64 14.60
C LEU A 57 -29.00 12.29 15.27
N ASN A 58 -29.78 11.43 14.62
CA ASN A 58 -29.91 10.05 15.01
C ASN A 58 -28.55 9.36 14.83
N LYS A 59 -27.98 8.84 15.93
CA LYS A 59 -26.85 7.90 15.88
C LYS A 59 -27.18 6.76 14.93
N PRO A 60 -26.25 6.32 14.06
CA PRO A 60 -26.45 5.09 13.29
C PRO A 60 -26.62 3.92 14.26
N ALA A 61 -27.64 3.10 14.03
CA ALA A 61 -27.86 1.88 14.80
C ALA A 61 -26.68 0.93 14.58
N GLU A 62 -26.08 0.43 15.67
CA GLU A 62 -25.08 -0.65 15.65
C GLU A 62 -25.62 -1.80 14.79
N ARG A 63 -25.07 -1.95 13.57
CA ARG A 63 -25.27 -3.16 12.78
C ARG A 63 -24.37 -4.21 13.40
N ALA A 64 -24.97 -5.17 14.12
CA ALA A 64 -24.25 -6.39 14.46
C ALA A 64 -23.60 -6.97 13.19
N ASP A 65 -22.29 -7.24 13.24
CA ASP A 65 -21.46 -7.71 12.13
C ASP A 65 -22.09 -8.95 11.48
N ALA A 66 -22.90 -8.75 10.44
CA ALA A 66 -23.51 -9.85 9.72
C ALA A 66 -22.41 -10.63 9.01
N VAL A 67 -22.19 -11.88 9.42
CA VAL A 67 -21.17 -12.77 8.85
C VAL A 67 -21.35 -12.84 7.33
N CYS A 68 -20.33 -12.37 6.59
CA CYS A 68 -20.33 -12.45 5.13
C CYS A 68 -20.50 -13.89 4.66
N PRO A 69 -21.43 -14.19 3.74
CA PRO A 69 -21.72 -15.56 3.33
C PRO A 69 -20.62 -16.18 2.44
N TYR A 70 -19.67 -15.35 2.00
CA TYR A 70 -18.50 -15.76 1.19
C TYR A 70 -17.22 -15.89 2.03
N ALA A 71 -17.28 -15.58 3.33
CA ALA A 71 -16.16 -15.71 4.26
C ALA A 71 -15.52 -17.09 4.14
N LYS A 72 -14.18 -17.15 4.18
CA LYS A 72 -13.34 -18.37 4.00
C LYS A 72 -13.27 -18.95 2.59
N LYS A 73 -14.13 -18.54 1.65
CA LYS A 73 -14.06 -18.97 0.25
C LYS A 73 -13.28 -17.98 -0.62
N CYS A 74 -13.61 -16.69 -0.50
CA CYS A 74 -13.06 -15.63 -1.36
C CYS A 74 -11.61 -15.24 -1.07
N GLY A 75 -11.04 -15.66 0.08
CA GLY A 75 -9.67 -15.34 0.48
C GLY A 75 -9.38 -13.86 0.76
N GLY A 76 -10.39 -12.98 0.72
CA GLY A 76 -10.20 -11.53 0.82
C GLY A 76 -10.28 -10.93 2.22
N CYS A 77 -10.83 -11.64 3.21
CA CYS A 77 -11.04 -11.15 4.57
C CYS A 77 -10.65 -12.23 5.60
N ASP A 78 -9.40 -12.19 6.08
CA ASP A 78 -8.84 -13.13 7.06
C ASP A 78 -9.56 -13.09 8.42
N TYR A 79 -9.99 -11.90 8.83
CA TYR A 79 -10.57 -11.64 10.16
C TYR A 79 -12.10 -11.55 10.14
N GLN A 80 -12.73 -12.08 9.10
CA GLN A 80 -14.19 -12.03 9.02
C GLN A 80 -14.84 -12.81 10.19
N GLY A 81 -15.77 -12.15 10.89
CA GLY A 81 -16.40 -12.64 12.12
C GLY A 81 -15.61 -12.37 13.41
N MET A 82 -14.46 -11.69 13.33
CA MET A 82 -13.75 -11.14 14.49
C MET A 82 -14.23 -9.71 14.76
N PRO A 83 -14.60 -9.34 16.01
CA PRO A 83 -14.91 -7.96 16.36
C PRO A 83 -13.77 -7.01 15.99
N TYR A 84 -14.09 -5.82 15.49
CA TYR A 84 -13.10 -4.92 14.92
C TYR A 84 -12.01 -4.50 15.92
N GLU A 85 -12.36 -4.25 17.19
CA GLU A 85 -11.40 -3.91 18.23
C GLU A 85 -10.39 -5.04 18.49
N LYS A 86 -10.83 -6.29 18.33
CA LYS A 86 -9.92 -7.45 18.43
C LYS A 86 -8.96 -7.49 17.24
N GLN A 87 -9.42 -7.15 16.03
CA GLN A 87 -8.54 -7.07 14.86
C GLN A 87 -7.42 -6.04 15.06
N LEU A 88 -7.77 -4.87 15.59
CA LEU A 88 -6.79 -3.82 15.91
C LEU A 88 -5.77 -4.29 16.94
N LYS A 89 -6.21 -5.02 17.99
CA LYS A 89 -5.30 -5.60 18.99
C LYS A 89 -4.34 -6.63 18.38
N GLU A 90 -4.83 -7.53 17.52
CA GLU A 90 -4.00 -8.53 16.83
C GLU A 90 -2.96 -7.86 15.94
N LYS A 91 -3.35 -6.84 15.16
CA LYS A 91 -2.44 -6.07 14.32
C LYS A 91 -1.42 -5.28 15.14
N GLN A 92 -1.86 -4.64 16.23
CA GLN A 92 -0.97 -3.94 17.15
C GLN A 92 0.09 -4.89 17.72
N ALA A 93 -0.32 -6.04 18.22
CA ALA A 93 0.58 -7.05 18.79
C ALA A 93 1.55 -7.58 17.74
N TYR A 94 1.09 -7.80 16.50
CA TYR A 94 1.93 -8.21 15.40
C TYR A 94 3.01 -7.15 15.08
N VAL A 95 2.64 -5.88 14.96
CA VAL A 95 3.64 -4.81 14.71
C VAL A 95 4.58 -4.66 15.89
N GLN A 96 4.08 -4.66 17.13
CA GLN A 96 4.91 -4.60 18.34
C GLN A 96 5.94 -5.73 18.38
N LYS A 97 5.54 -6.95 18.02
CA LYS A 97 6.44 -8.11 17.97
C LYS A 97 7.56 -7.92 16.93
N GLN A 98 7.24 -7.38 15.75
CA GLN A 98 8.21 -7.28 14.66
C GLN A 98 9.16 -6.09 14.80
N VAL A 99 8.65 -4.92 15.21
CA VAL A 99 9.45 -3.67 15.18
C VAL A 99 9.66 -3.02 16.55
N GLY A 100 9.06 -3.55 17.61
CA GLY A 100 9.10 -2.96 18.94
C GLY A 100 10.49 -2.96 19.60
N SER A 101 11.41 -3.81 19.16
CA SER A 101 12.81 -3.78 19.60
C SER A 101 13.61 -2.62 19.00
N PHE A 102 13.14 -2.02 17.89
CA PHE A 102 13.84 -0.92 17.21
C PHE A 102 13.32 0.46 17.61
N CYS A 103 12.02 0.58 17.89
CA CYS A 103 11.38 1.87 18.11
C CYS A 103 10.08 1.76 18.93
N LYS A 104 9.60 2.89 19.43
CA LYS A 104 8.31 2.97 20.12
C LYS A 104 7.17 2.78 19.11
N VAL A 105 6.35 1.75 19.29
CA VAL A 105 5.14 1.54 18.47
C VAL A 105 3.97 2.28 19.11
N LEU A 106 3.40 3.21 18.36
CA LEU A 106 2.21 3.97 18.76
C LEU A 106 0.94 3.10 18.62
N PRO A 107 -0.18 3.49 19.28
CA PRO A 107 -1.46 2.82 19.07
C PRO A 107 -1.89 2.87 17.61
N ILE A 108 -2.30 1.72 17.06
CA ILE A 108 -2.78 1.57 15.70
C ILE A 108 -3.94 2.52 15.41
N LEU A 109 -3.88 3.23 14.29
CA LEU A 109 -5.00 4.04 13.81
C LEU A 109 -6.01 3.12 13.13
N GLY A 110 -7.17 2.95 13.76
CA GLY A 110 -8.31 2.21 13.22
C GLY A 110 -9.22 3.07 12.35
N MET A 111 -10.28 2.47 11.81
CA MET A 111 -11.31 3.12 11.00
C MET A 111 -12.63 3.16 11.77
N ASP A 112 -13.32 4.30 11.79
CA ASP A 112 -14.62 4.42 12.46
C ASP A 112 -15.69 3.53 11.80
N GLU A 113 -15.70 3.50 10.47
CA GLU A 113 -16.59 2.68 9.65
C GLU A 113 -15.76 1.72 8.79
N PRO A 114 -15.38 0.52 9.29
CA PRO A 114 -14.43 -0.39 8.62
C PRO A 114 -15.00 -1.09 7.38
N TYR A 115 -16.03 -0.56 6.74
CA TYR A 115 -16.74 -1.17 5.60
C TYR A 115 -16.72 -0.28 4.36
N HIS A 116 -16.92 -0.89 3.19
CA HIS A 116 -17.07 -0.20 1.90
C HIS A 116 -15.95 0.79 1.53
N TYR A 117 -14.77 0.59 2.12
CA TYR A 117 -13.66 1.53 2.01
C TYR A 117 -12.86 1.37 0.71
N ARG A 118 -12.95 0.23 0.02
CA ARG A 118 -12.17 -0.03 -1.20
C ARG A 118 -12.75 0.73 -2.39
N ASN A 119 -12.02 1.76 -2.82
CA ASN A 119 -12.33 2.59 -3.98
C ASN A 119 -11.97 1.94 -5.34
N LYS A 120 -11.42 0.73 -5.31
CA LYS A 120 -11.03 -0.07 -6.48
C LYS A 120 -11.56 -1.48 -6.33
N VAL A 121 -12.46 -1.88 -7.22
CA VAL A 121 -13.08 -3.20 -7.23
C VAL A 121 -12.73 -3.93 -8.52
N HIS A 122 -12.30 -5.17 -8.38
CA HIS A 122 -11.96 -6.05 -9.51
C HIS A 122 -12.80 -7.31 -9.44
N ALA A 123 -13.44 -7.65 -10.54
CA ALA A 123 -14.19 -8.89 -10.67
C ALA A 123 -13.74 -9.66 -11.91
N VAL A 124 -13.55 -10.97 -11.73
CA VAL A 124 -13.42 -11.97 -12.78
C VAL A 124 -14.80 -12.38 -13.25
N PHE A 125 -14.97 -12.54 -14.57
CA PHE A 125 -16.22 -12.98 -15.18
C PHE A 125 -16.04 -14.39 -15.75
N ASP A 126 -16.95 -15.28 -15.42
CA ASP A 126 -16.92 -16.68 -15.89
C ASP A 126 -18.36 -17.22 -16.03
N ILE A 127 -18.49 -18.50 -16.35
CA ILE A 127 -19.75 -19.24 -16.44
C ILE A 127 -19.83 -20.21 -15.26
N GLU A 128 -21.01 -20.31 -14.61
CA GLU A 128 -21.27 -21.32 -13.60
C GLU A 128 -21.13 -22.73 -14.20
N LYS A 129 -20.10 -23.48 -13.78
CA LYS A 129 -19.82 -24.85 -14.23
C LYS A 129 -20.81 -25.84 -13.60
N LYS A 130 -21.20 -26.90 -14.31
CA LYS A 130 -22.00 -27.99 -13.70
C LYS A 130 -21.17 -28.70 -12.63
N ARG A 131 -21.78 -29.09 -11.50
CA ARG A 131 -21.09 -29.94 -10.51
C ARG A 131 -20.72 -31.29 -11.15
N GLY A 132 -19.45 -31.65 -11.11
CA GLY A 132 -18.93 -32.93 -11.62
C GLY A 132 -18.55 -32.96 -13.10
N SER A 133 -18.67 -31.85 -13.86
CA SER A 133 -18.14 -31.81 -15.22
C SER A 133 -16.61 -31.75 -15.23
N ARG A 134 -15.98 -32.55 -16.12
CA ARG A 134 -14.54 -32.44 -16.45
C ARG A 134 -14.23 -31.01 -16.93
N PRO A 135 -13.00 -30.50 -16.73
CA PRO A 135 -12.56 -29.25 -17.36
C PRO A 135 -12.88 -29.28 -18.86
N GLY A 136 -13.63 -28.29 -19.36
CA GLY A 136 -13.99 -28.17 -20.77
C GLY A 136 -15.37 -28.70 -21.22
N VAL A 137 -16.16 -29.38 -20.37
CA VAL A 137 -17.50 -29.88 -20.77
C VAL A 137 -18.61 -28.90 -20.36
N ARG A 138 -19.20 -28.23 -21.36
CA ARG A 138 -20.30 -27.27 -21.16
C ARG A 138 -21.66 -27.97 -21.10
N GLY A 139 -22.55 -27.46 -20.25
CA GLY A 139 -23.98 -27.68 -20.40
C GLY A 139 -24.60 -26.61 -21.30
N ASN A 140 -25.53 -26.99 -22.18
CA ASN A 140 -26.40 -26.06 -22.92
C ASN A 140 -27.46 -25.44 -21.99
N GLY A 141 -27.03 -24.76 -20.93
CA GLY A 141 -27.92 -24.18 -19.93
C GLY A 141 -28.78 -23.08 -20.53
N LYS A 142 -30.08 -23.34 -20.71
CA LYS A 142 -31.08 -22.31 -20.95
C LYS A 142 -31.05 -21.30 -19.80
N ALA A 143 -31.16 -20.02 -20.16
CA ALA A 143 -31.16 -18.90 -19.24
C ALA A 143 -32.19 -19.10 -18.10
N ALA A 144 -31.69 -19.15 -16.88
CA ALA A 144 -32.50 -18.95 -15.68
C ALA A 144 -31.79 -17.93 -14.80
N ASN A 145 -31.82 -16.66 -15.19
CA ASN A 145 -31.79 -15.59 -14.20
C ASN A 145 -33.25 -15.36 -13.81
N GLY A 146 -33.67 -15.95 -12.68
CA GLY A 146 -34.91 -15.55 -12.03
C GLY A 146 -34.91 -14.03 -11.81
N LYS A 147 -36.09 -13.41 -11.90
CA LYS A 147 -36.27 -11.97 -11.62
C LYS A 147 -35.44 -11.57 -10.39
N GLN A 148 -34.52 -10.63 -10.58
CA GLN A 148 -33.74 -10.01 -9.52
C GLN A 148 -34.70 -9.42 -8.47
N GLY A 149 -34.73 -10.01 -7.28
CA GLY A 149 -35.27 -9.33 -6.12
C GLY A 149 -34.32 -8.20 -5.74
N ASN A 150 -34.84 -7.00 -5.50
CA ASN A 150 -34.10 -5.93 -4.84
C ASN A 150 -33.60 -6.45 -3.48
N GLY A 151 -32.35 -6.94 -3.44
CA GLY A 151 -31.70 -7.50 -2.26
C GLY A 151 -31.40 -6.43 -1.22
N LYS A 152 -32.42 -5.79 -0.66
CA LYS A 152 -32.29 -4.83 0.45
C LYS A 152 -32.01 -5.48 1.82
N LYS A 153 -31.84 -6.80 1.89
CA LYS A 153 -31.51 -7.53 3.13
C LYS A 153 -30.76 -8.81 2.80
N GLY A 154 -29.42 -8.82 2.93
CA GLY A 154 -28.53 -9.95 3.28
C GLY A 154 -28.77 -11.38 2.76
N ARG A 155 -29.71 -11.63 1.84
CA ARG A 155 -29.96 -12.94 1.24
C ARG A 155 -28.99 -13.09 0.08
N LEU A 156 -28.19 -14.15 0.14
CA LEU A 156 -27.48 -14.72 -1.01
C LEU A 156 -28.40 -14.67 -2.23
N ALA A 157 -27.96 -14.07 -3.34
CA ALA A 157 -28.75 -14.16 -4.57
C ALA A 157 -28.95 -15.63 -4.95
N ALA A 158 -30.02 -15.91 -5.67
CA ALA A 158 -30.28 -17.25 -6.19
C ALA A 158 -29.03 -17.78 -6.90
N LYS A 159 -28.63 -19.03 -6.60
CA LYS A 159 -27.49 -19.64 -7.27
C LYS A 159 -27.73 -19.59 -8.78
N PRO A 160 -26.77 -19.08 -9.57
CA PRO A 160 -26.88 -19.06 -11.01
C PRO A 160 -27.08 -20.49 -11.51
N ALA A 161 -27.98 -20.68 -12.47
CA ALA A 161 -28.12 -21.97 -13.12
C ALA A 161 -26.81 -22.31 -13.88
N PRO A 162 -26.44 -23.60 -14.02
CA PRO A 162 -25.27 -23.96 -14.80
C PRO A 162 -25.36 -23.40 -16.22
N GLY A 163 -24.30 -22.75 -16.70
CA GLY A 163 -24.31 -21.98 -17.95
C GLY A 163 -24.64 -20.49 -17.77
N GLY A 164 -25.07 -20.07 -16.58
CA GLY A 164 -25.27 -18.66 -16.23
C GLY A 164 -23.96 -17.92 -16.04
N ILE A 165 -23.96 -16.63 -16.37
CA ILE A 165 -22.79 -15.76 -16.21
C ILE A 165 -22.63 -15.40 -14.74
N ILE A 166 -21.42 -15.53 -14.22
CA ILE A 166 -21.04 -15.21 -12.84
C ILE A 166 -19.94 -14.15 -12.81
N SER A 167 -19.87 -13.43 -11.71
CA SER A 167 -18.81 -12.44 -11.47
C SER A 167 -18.39 -12.44 -10.01
N GLY A 168 -17.10 -12.29 -9.74
CA GLY A 168 -16.59 -12.14 -8.39
C GLY A 168 -15.08 -12.33 -8.35
N VAL A 169 -14.57 -13.00 -7.30
CA VAL A 169 -13.14 -13.27 -7.14
C VAL A 169 -12.83 -14.75 -7.26
N TYR A 170 -11.57 -15.07 -7.50
CA TYR A 170 -11.10 -16.44 -7.41
C TYR A 170 -11.18 -16.96 -5.98
N LYS A 171 -11.60 -18.22 -5.84
CA LYS A 171 -11.51 -18.96 -4.58
C LYS A 171 -10.05 -19.17 -4.21
N ALA A 172 -9.74 -18.98 -2.92
CA ALA A 172 -8.39 -19.07 -2.40
C ALA A 172 -7.66 -20.34 -2.88
N GLY A 173 -6.46 -20.17 -3.46
CA GLY A 173 -5.63 -21.26 -3.97
C GLY A 173 -6.07 -21.88 -5.30
N THR A 174 -7.03 -21.30 -6.01
CA THR A 174 -7.57 -21.84 -7.27
C THR A 174 -7.88 -20.72 -8.28
N HIS A 175 -8.23 -21.08 -9.53
CA HIS A 175 -8.87 -20.19 -10.50
C HIS A 175 -10.39 -20.46 -10.63
N GLU A 176 -11.02 -21.03 -9.61
CA GLU A 176 -12.48 -21.21 -9.56
C GLU A 176 -13.12 -19.87 -9.14
N VAL A 177 -14.00 -19.30 -9.96
CA VAL A 177 -14.66 -18.03 -9.66
C VAL A 177 -15.82 -18.24 -8.68
N ILE A 178 -15.86 -17.45 -7.61
CA ILE A 178 -16.98 -17.39 -6.68
C ILE A 178 -17.92 -16.31 -7.15
N ASN A 179 -19.19 -16.65 -7.38
CA ASN A 179 -20.20 -15.65 -7.68
C ASN A 179 -20.50 -14.77 -6.45
N ILE A 180 -20.17 -13.49 -6.53
CA ILE A 180 -20.33 -12.51 -5.45
C ILE A 180 -21.30 -11.41 -5.92
N ASP A 181 -22.36 -11.19 -5.15
CA ASP A 181 -23.31 -10.11 -5.43
C ASP A 181 -23.08 -8.90 -4.54
N ALA A 182 -22.50 -9.07 -3.36
CA ALA A 182 -22.17 -7.98 -2.46
C ALA A 182 -20.93 -8.33 -1.64
N CYS A 183 -20.00 -7.38 -1.56
CA CYS A 183 -18.80 -7.45 -0.74
C CYS A 183 -18.83 -6.29 0.25
N GLN A 184 -18.66 -6.59 1.54
CA GLN A 184 -18.79 -5.60 2.63
C GLN A 184 -17.63 -4.60 2.70
N ILE A 185 -16.51 -4.89 2.04
CA ILE A 185 -15.32 -4.01 2.05
C ILE A 185 -15.16 -3.22 0.75
N GLU A 186 -15.95 -3.54 -0.26
CA GLU A 186 -15.93 -2.89 -1.57
C GLU A 186 -16.94 -1.75 -1.62
N ASP A 187 -16.61 -0.70 -2.37
CA ASP A 187 -17.54 0.37 -2.69
C ASP A 187 -18.84 -0.18 -3.31
N GLU A 188 -19.98 0.16 -2.71
CA GLU A 188 -21.28 -0.41 -3.06
C GLU A 188 -21.68 -0.09 -4.51
N LEU A 189 -21.33 1.11 -4.98
CA LEU A 189 -21.61 1.56 -6.33
C LEU A 189 -20.81 0.76 -7.36
N SER A 190 -19.52 0.57 -7.11
CA SER A 190 -18.64 -0.25 -7.93
C SER A 190 -19.14 -1.70 -8.02
N GLY A 191 -19.62 -2.25 -6.91
CA GLY A 191 -20.28 -3.56 -6.88
C GLY A 191 -21.57 -3.60 -7.71
N ALA A 192 -22.40 -2.56 -7.65
CA ALA A 192 -23.61 -2.45 -8.46
C ALA A 192 -23.30 -2.44 -9.97
N ILE A 193 -22.34 -1.61 -10.39
CA ILE A 193 -21.89 -1.51 -11.79
C ILE A 193 -21.45 -2.88 -12.32
N ILE A 194 -20.67 -3.65 -11.54
CA ILE A 194 -20.22 -4.99 -11.94
C ILE A 194 -21.41 -5.94 -12.12
N ARG A 195 -22.37 -5.94 -11.20
CA ARG A 195 -23.58 -6.78 -11.31
C ARG A 195 -24.41 -6.43 -12.54
N ASP A 196 -24.53 -5.16 -12.87
CA ASP A 196 -25.34 -4.71 -14.00
C ASP A 196 -24.62 -4.96 -15.33
N ILE A 197 -23.29 -4.83 -15.39
CA ILE A 197 -22.48 -5.31 -16.51
C ILE A 197 -22.71 -6.81 -16.75
N ARG A 198 -22.72 -7.63 -15.68
CA ARG A 198 -23.04 -9.07 -15.78
C ARG A 198 -24.42 -9.31 -16.39
N GLY A 199 -25.42 -8.49 -16.04
CA GLY A 199 -26.75 -8.55 -16.65
C GLY A 199 -26.78 -8.17 -18.13
N LEU A 200 -26.00 -7.17 -18.53
CA LEU A 200 -25.92 -6.68 -19.92
C LEU A 200 -25.25 -7.68 -20.88
N LEU A 201 -24.34 -8.54 -20.43
CA LEU A 201 -23.61 -9.44 -21.33
C LEU A 201 -24.53 -10.31 -22.20
N HIS A 202 -25.66 -10.74 -21.65
CA HIS A 202 -26.62 -11.57 -22.37
C HIS A 202 -27.30 -10.82 -23.53
N SER A 203 -27.81 -9.61 -23.29
CA SER A 203 -28.49 -8.81 -24.33
C SER A 203 -27.53 -8.37 -25.44
N PHE A 204 -26.26 -8.16 -25.10
CA PHE A 204 -25.20 -7.79 -26.05
C PHE A 204 -24.47 -8.99 -26.66
N LYS A 205 -24.86 -10.24 -26.32
CA LYS A 205 -24.25 -11.49 -26.80
C LYS A 205 -22.72 -11.55 -26.56
N ILE A 206 -22.25 -10.94 -25.47
CA ILE A 206 -20.85 -10.94 -25.06
C ILE A 206 -20.57 -12.22 -24.26
N LYS A 207 -19.56 -12.98 -24.67
CA LYS A 207 -19.12 -14.18 -23.96
C LYS A 207 -18.03 -13.83 -22.94
N THR A 208 -18.09 -14.44 -21.76
CA THR A 208 -16.97 -14.43 -20.82
C THR A 208 -15.80 -15.22 -21.39
N TYR A 209 -14.60 -14.89 -20.93
CA TYR A 209 -13.36 -15.56 -21.34
C TYR A 209 -13.09 -16.77 -20.45
N ASP A 210 -12.78 -17.89 -21.09
CA ASP A 210 -12.44 -19.16 -20.46
C ASP A 210 -10.91 -19.33 -20.54
N GLU A 211 -10.25 -19.32 -19.38
CA GLU A 211 -8.78 -19.36 -19.30
C GLU A 211 -8.18 -20.72 -19.71
N ASP A 212 -8.95 -21.81 -19.55
CA ASP A 212 -8.53 -23.17 -19.90
C ASP A 212 -8.46 -23.32 -21.43
N THR A 213 -9.48 -22.81 -22.13
CA THR A 213 -9.62 -22.93 -23.59
C THR A 213 -9.05 -21.74 -24.36
N GLY A 214 -8.88 -20.59 -23.71
CA GLY A 214 -8.49 -19.33 -24.36
C GLY A 214 -9.60 -18.70 -25.23
N TYR A 215 -10.85 -19.13 -25.06
CA TYR A 215 -11.98 -18.68 -25.86
C TYR A 215 -12.88 -17.72 -25.08
N GLY A 216 -13.46 -16.74 -25.78
CA GLY A 216 -14.39 -15.76 -25.21
C GLY A 216 -13.84 -14.35 -25.29
N LEU A 217 -14.53 -13.39 -24.66
CA LEU A 217 -14.18 -11.97 -24.80
C LEU A 217 -13.91 -11.29 -23.47
N LEU A 218 -14.90 -11.18 -22.57
CA LEU A 218 -14.74 -10.44 -21.33
C LEU A 218 -14.05 -11.29 -20.27
N ARG A 219 -12.87 -10.87 -19.81
CA ARG A 219 -12.09 -11.53 -18.74
C ARG A 219 -12.43 -10.97 -17.37
N HIS A 220 -12.28 -9.66 -17.25
CA HIS A 220 -12.42 -8.95 -15.99
C HIS A 220 -13.10 -7.60 -16.18
N VAL A 221 -13.67 -7.11 -15.10
CA VAL A 221 -14.08 -5.71 -14.97
C VAL A 221 -13.35 -5.12 -13.77
N LEU A 222 -12.72 -3.98 -13.98
CA LEU A 222 -12.13 -3.16 -12.94
C LEU A 222 -12.92 -1.86 -12.86
N VAL A 223 -13.44 -1.54 -11.67
CA VAL A 223 -14.10 -0.27 -11.39
C VAL A 223 -13.25 0.49 -10.39
N ARG A 224 -12.99 1.78 -10.67
CA ARG A 224 -12.38 2.72 -9.72
C ARG A 224 -13.33 3.88 -9.51
N ARG A 225 -13.44 4.32 -8.27
CA ARG A 225 -14.25 5.47 -7.87
C ARG A 225 -13.38 6.48 -7.15
N GLY A 226 -13.44 7.75 -7.53
CA GLY A 226 -12.89 8.83 -6.72
C GLY A 226 -13.75 8.99 -5.47
N PHE A 227 -13.14 8.91 -4.29
CA PHE A 227 -13.83 8.94 -3.02
C PHE A 227 -14.45 10.29 -2.71
N HIS A 228 -13.71 11.38 -2.96
CA HIS A 228 -14.21 12.74 -2.78
C HIS A 228 -14.90 13.27 -4.04
N SER A 229 -14.35 12.98 -5.22
CA SER A 229 -14.91 13.49 -6.49
C SER A 229 -16.19 12.78 -6.92
N GLY A 230 -16.36 11.51 -6.53
CA GLY A 230 -17.43 10.65 -7.03
C GLY A 230 -17.26 10.19 -8.48
N GLU A 231 -16.19 10.58 -9.18
CA GLU A 231 -15.96 10.16 -10.57
C GLU A 231 -15.73 8.65 -10.66
N VAL A 232 -16.38 7.99 -11.63
CA VAL A 232 -16.26 6.53 -11.81
C VAL A 232 -15.61 6.16 -13.14
N MET A 233 -14.56 5.34 -13.05
CA MET A 233 -13.89 4.69 -14.17
C MET A 233 -14.25 3.22 -14.25
N VAL A 234 -14.76 2.79 -15.41
CA VAL A 234 -14.98 1.38 -15.73
C VAL A 234 -13.95 0.93 -16.76
N VAL A 235 -13.22 -0.14 -16.43
CA VAL A 235 -12.25 -0.77 -17.33
C VAL A 235 -12.74 -2.18 -17.65
N LEU A 236 -13.09 -2.41 -18.91
CA LEU A 236 -13.46 -3.71 -19.45
C LEU A 236 -12.19 -4.40 -19.97
N VAL A 237 -11.78 -5.49 -19.32
CA VAL A 237 -10.60 -6.25 -19.71
C VAL A 237 -11.03 -7.37 -20.66
N LEU A 238 -10.60 -7.28 -21.91
CA LEU A 238 -11.01 -8.17 -22.98
C LEU A 238 -9.83 -9.04 -23.46
N GLY A 239 -10.13 -10.25 -23.94
CA GLY A 239 -9.16 -11.11 -24.65
C GLY A 239 -8.85 -10.64 -26.07
N SER A 240 -9.61 -9.69 -26.62
CA SER A 240 -9.38 -9.10 -27.94
C SER A 240 -9.80 -7.62 -27.97
N PRO A 241 -9.32 -6.80 -28.93
CA PRO A 241 -9.58 -5.36 -28.95
C PRO A 241 -11.01 -4.96 -29.34
N VAL A 242 -11.83 -5.90 -29.81
CA VAL A 242 -13.14 -5.58 -30.38
C VAL A 242 -14.25 -5.86 -29.36
N LEU A 243 -14.85 -4.78 -28.84
CA LEU A 243 -16.10 -4.84 -28.07
C LEU A 243 -17.32 -4.75 -29.02
N PRO A 244 -18.15 -5.80 -29.15
CA PRO A 244 -19.35 -5.77 -29.97
C PRO A 244 -20.31 -4.66 -29.54
N SER A 245 -20.85 -3.93 -30.51
CA SER A 245 -21.81 -2.84 -30.27
C SER A 245 -21.35 -1.84 -29.18
N LYS A 246 -20.03 -1.55 -29.11
CA LYS A 246 -19.41 -0.76 -28.03
C LYS A 246 -20.17 0.50 -27.64
N ASN A 247 -20.66 1.28 -28.60
CA ASN A 247 -21.37 2.53 -28.33
C ASN A 247 -22.71 2.29 -27.62
N HIS A 248 -23.48 1.30 -28.07
CA HIS A 248 -24.76 0.92 -27.45
C HIS A 248 -24.55 0.27 -26.08
N PHE A 249 -23.48 -0.53 -25.93
CA PHE A 249 -23.13 -1.12 -24.63
C PHE A 249 -22.81 -0.04 -23.60
N VAL A 250 -21.97 0.93 -23.97
CA VAL A 250 -21.61 2.05 -23.09
C VAL A 250 -22.82 2.96 -22.83
N MET A 251 -23.70 3.17 -23.82
CA MET A 251 -24.93 3.92 -23.64
C MET A 251 -25.85 3.25 -22.61
N ALA A 252 -26.15 1.97 -22.77
CA ALA A 252 -26.98 1.21 -21.82
C ALA A 252 -26.36 1.17 -20.41
N LEU A 253 -25.04 1.02 -20.31
CA LEU A 253 -24.34 1.05 -19.03
C LEU A 253 -24.48 2.41 -18.34
N ARG A 254 -24.38 3.51 -19.10
CA ARG A 254 -24.51 4.88 -18.57
C ARG A 254 -25.96 5.29 -18.28
N GLU A 255 -26.95 4.67 -18.93
CA GLU A 255 -28.36 4.83 -18.57
C GLU A 255 -28.64 4.25 -17.18
N LEU A 256 -28.00 3.12 -16.84
CA LEU A 256 -28.07 2.53 -15.50
C LEU A 256 -27.20 3.27 -14.48
N HIS A 257 -26.05 3.77 -14.92
CA HIS A 257 -25.04 4.44 -14.08
C HIS A 257 -24.55 5.77 -14.69
N PRO A 258 -25.34 6.85 -14.59
CA PRO A 258 -25.00 8.17 -15.15
C PRO A 258 -23.69 8.76 -14.60
N GLU A 259 -23.27 8.34 -13.40
CA GLU A 259 -22.07 8.75 -12.67
C GLU A 259 -20.76 8.23 -13.28
N ILE A 260 -20.82 7.31 -14.24
CA ILE A 260 -19.64 6.86 -15.00
C ILE A 260 -19.09 8.03 -15.81
N SER A 261 -17.87 8.46 -15.46
CA SER A 261 -17.17 9.55 -16.13
C SER A 261 -16.26 9.05 -17.25
N THR A 262 -15.78 7.80 -17.19
CA THR A 262 -14.92 7.22 -18.23
C THR A 262 -15.10 5.71 -18.36
N VAL A 263 -15.08 5.21 -19.60
CA VAL A 263 -15.08 3.78 -19.92
C VAL A 263 -13.91 3.45 -20.84
N ILE A 264 -13.15 2.44 -20.45
CA ILE A 264 -11.91 2.03 -21.12
C ILE A 264 -11.98 0.55 -21.44
N VAL A 265 -11.55 0.18 -22.63
CA VAL A 265 -11.27 -1.21 -22.99
C VAL A 265 -9.78 -1.43 -22.86
N ASN A 266 -9.39 -2.35 -21.98
CA ASN A 266 -8.03 -2.86 -21.85
C ASN A 266 -7.97 -4.25 -22.49
N VAL A 267 -6.92 -4.56 -23.25
CA VAL A 267 -6.77 -5.85 -23.91
C VAL A 267 -5.67 -6.65 -23.24
N ASN A 268 -6.05 -7.83 -22.75
CA ASN A 268 -5.13 -8.81 -22.19
C ASN A 268 -5.35 -10.16 -22.89
N ASP A 269 -4.54 -10.40 -23.92
CA ASP A 269 -4.50 -11.62 -24.73
C ASP A 269 -3.46 -12.64 -24.21
N LYS A 270 -2.82 -12.36 -23.07
CA LYS A 270 -1.74 -13.19 -22.50
C LYS A 270 -2.28 -14.18 -21.47
N ARG A 271 -1.62 -15.34 -21.38
CA ARG A 271 -1.78 -16.31 -20.26
C ARG A 271 -0.88 -15.88 -19.11
N THR A 272 -1.37 -14.98 -18.27
CA THR A 272 -0.64 -14.39 -17.15
C THR A 272 -1.59 -14.10 -15.99
N SER A 273 -1.05 -14.01 -14.78
CA SER A 273 -1.77 -13.56 -13.58
C SER A 273 -2.01 -12.04 -13.56
N MET A 274 -1.32 -11.27 -14.41
CA MET A 274 -1.59 -9.84 -14.54
C MET A 274 -2.99 -9.62 -15.14
N VAL A 275 -3.81 -8.83 -14.45
CA VAL A 275 -5.18 -8.53 -14.88
C VAL A 275 -5.20 -7.62 -16.10
N LEU A 276 -4.49 -6.49 -16.05
CA LEU A 276 -4.45 -5.52 -17.13
C LEU A 276 -3.33 -5.86 -18.11
N GLY A 277 -3.63 -5.77 -19.41
CA GLY A 277 -2.64 -5.88 -20.48
C GLY A 277 -2.09 -4.53 -20.93
N ASP A 278 -1.37 -4.54 -22.04
CA ASP A 278 -0.57 -3.40 -22.49
C ASP A 278 -1.37 -2.37 -23.28
N LYS A 279 -2.42 -2.81 -23.99
CA LYS A 279 -3.20 -1.98 -24.91
C LYS A 279 -4.48 -1.47 -24.24
N GLU A 280 -4.74 -0.17 -24.39
CA GLU A 280 -5.93 0.48 -23.86
C GLU A 280 -6.57 1.40 -24.91
N SER A 281 -7.89 1.44 -24.93
CA SER A 281 -8.66 2.37 -25.75
C SER A 281 -9.78 3.00 -24.92
N VAL A 282 -9.84 4.33 -24.94
CA VAL A 282 -10.90 5.08 -24.28
C VAL A 282 -12.14 5.02 -25.17
N ILE A 283 -13.23 4.47 -24.66
CA ILE A 283 -14.50 4.35 -25.38
C ILE A 283 -15.41 5.54 -25.04
N TYR A 284 -15.30 6.05 -23.82
CA TYR A 284 -16.06 7.20 -23.33
C TYR A 284 -15.24 7.95 -22.28
N GLY A 285 -15.36 9.29 -22.24
CA GLY A 285 -14.74 10.13 -21.23
C GLY A 285 -13.26 10.44 -21.47
N LYS A 286 -12.56 10.78 -20.38
CA LYS A 286 -11.18 11.31 -20.41
C LYS A 286 -10.10 10.21 -20.44
N GLY A 287 -10.45 8.97 -20.12
CA GLY A 287 -9.48 7.86 -19.95
C GLY A 287 -8.80 7.82 -18.57
N TYR A 288 -9.23 8.67 -17.64
CA TYR A 288 -8.77 8.73 -16.26
C TYR A 288 -9.88 9.36 -15.41
N ILE A 289 -9.76 9.22 -14.09
CA ILE A 289 -10.57 9.98 -13.10
C ILE A 289 -9.66 10.86 -12.27
N GLU A 290 -10.24 11.84 -11.62
CA GLU A 290 -9.56 12.70 -10.65
C GLU A 290 -10.15 12.49 -9.27
N ASP A 291 -9.33 12.54 -8.23
CA ASP A 291 -9.78 12.49 -6.84
C ASP A 291 -8.88 13.36 -5.96
N THR A 292 -9.35 13.69 -4.75
CA THR A 292 -8.56 14.49 -3.80
C THR A 292 -8.00 13.62 -2.69
N LEU A 293 -6.77 13.89 -2.25
CA LEU A 293 -6.14 13.22 -1.11
C LEU A 293 -5.20 14.21 -0.43
N CYS A 294 -5.33 14.39 0.89
CA CYS A 294 -4.53 15.34 1.66
C CYS A 294 -4.56 16.77 1.05
N GLY A 295 -5.71 17.18 0.51
CA GLY A 295 -5.91 18.47 -0.15
C GLY A 295 -5.13 18.66 -1.46
N CYS A 296 -4.67 17.58 -2.09
CA CYS A 296 -4.09 17.57 -3.44
C CYS A 296 -4.99 16.77 -4.38
N THR A 297 -5.12 17.19 -5.64
CA THR A 297 -5.90 16.47 -6.67
C THR A 297 -5.00 15.54 -7.48
N PHE A 298 -5.33 14.27 -7.55
CA PHE A 298 -4.58 13.27 -8.29
C PHE A 298 -5.41 12.70 -9.44
N ARG A 299 -4.79 12.65 -10.62
CA ARG A 299 -5.28 11.90 -11.75
C ARG A 299 -4.94 10.41 -11.56
N ILE A 300 -5.95 9.57 -11.72
CA ILE A 300 -5.90 8.12 -11.55
C ILE A 300 -6.20 7.47 -12.91
N SER A 301 -5.20 6.80 -13.47
CA SER A 301 -5.30 6.03 -14.72
C SER A 301 -5.61 4.55 -14.41
N PRO A 302 -5.98 3.72 -15.41
CA PRO A 302 -6.31 2.29 -15.18
C PRO A 302 -5.20 1.51 -14.47
N LYS A 303 -3.96 1.64 -14.96
CA LYS A 303 -2.80 0.89 -14.48
C LYS A 303 -2.07 1.56 -13.31
N SER A 304 -2.40 2.81 -12.98
CA SER A 304 -1.64 3.55 -11.97
C SER A 304 -1.92 3.00 -10.58
N PHE A 305 -0.88 2.82 -9.77
CA PHE A 305 -1.07 2.55 -8.36
C PHE A 305 -1.67 3.79 -7.67
N TYR A 306 -2.71 3.56 -6.88
CA TYR A 306 -3.34 4.54 -6.01
C TYR A 306 -3.94 3.78 -4.85
N GLN A 307 -3.82 4.32 -3.65
CA GLN A 307 -4.24 3.63 -2.44
C GLN A 307 -5.74 3.36 -2.45
N VAL A 308 -6.11 2.14 -2.02
CA VAL A 308 -7.49 1.66 -2.14
C VAL A 308 -8.39 2.12 -1.00
N ASN A 309 -7.80 2.54 0.13
CA ASN A 309 -8.51 3.04 1.31
C ASN A 309 -8.16 4.52 1.54
N PRO A 310 -8.87 5.46 0.92
CA PRO A 310 -8.52 6.88 0.95
C PRO A 310 -8.60 7.48 2.37
N VAL A 311 -9.55 7.04 3.19
CA VAL A 311 -9.71 7.51 4.58
C VAL A 311 -8.45 7.22 5.40
N GLN A 312 -7.95 5.99 5.34
CA GLN A 312 -6.74 5.61 6.05
C GLN A 312 -5.47 6.15 5.40
N THR A 313 -5.48 6.35 4.08
CA THR A 313 -4.35 6.95 3.36
C THR A 313 -4.07 8.36 3.85
N GLU A 314 -5.10 9.17 4.13
CA GLU A 314 -4.89 10.52 4.65
C GLU A 314 -4.22 10.51 6.03
N LEU A 315 -4.55 9.55 6.89
CA LEU A 315 -3.89 9.38 8.19
C LEU A 315 -2.44 8.92 8.02
N LEU A 316 -2.20 7.93 7.15
CA LEU A 316 -0.88 7.40 6.86
C LEU A 316 0.06 8.48 6.31
N TYR A 317 -0.36 9.17 5.25
CA TYR A 317 0.44 10.21 4.61
C TYR A 317 0.51 11.46 5.47
N GLY A 318 -0.54 11.84 6.18
CA GLY A 318 -0.49 12.93 7.16
C GLY A 318 0.59 12.68 8.23
N LYS A 319 0.68 11.45 8.74
CA LYS A 319 1.73 11.07 9.69
C LYS A 319 3.12 11.06 9.05
N ALA A 320 3.25 10.57 7.82
CA ALA A 320 4.52 10.58 7.08
C ALA A 320 5.04 12.02 6.88
N ILE A 321 4.18 12.94 6.47
CA ILE A 321 4.53 14.37 6.32
C ILE A 321 4.88 15.00 7.68
N ALA A 322 4.15 14.65 8.74
CA ALA A 322 4.46 15.12 10.09
C ALA A 322 5.85 14.66 10.55
N TYR A 323 6.20 13.39 10.34
CA TYR A 323 7.53 12.84 10.64
C TYR A 323 8.66 13.47 9.80
N ALA A 324 8.36 13.88 8.57
CA ALA A 324 9.32 14.60 7.75
C ALA A 324 9.69 15.98 8.32
N ALA A 325 8.85 16.57 9.19
CA ALA A 325 9.11 17.83 9.89
C ALA A 325 9.62 18.95 8.95
N LEU A 326 8.90 19.17 7.86
CA LEU A 326 9.27 20.11 6.80
C LEU A 326 8.98 21.56 7.22
N THR A 327 9.96 22.45 7.04
CA THR A 327 9.92 23.87 7.41
C THR A 327 9.92 24.81 6.20
N GLY A 328 10.10 24.26 4.99
CA GLY A 328 10.22 25.01 3.73
C GLY A 328 11.66 25.16 3.23
N ASN A 329 12.63 24.63 3.97
CA ASN A 329 14.06 24.73 3.64
C ASN A 329 14.65 23.41 3.12
N GLU A 330 13.94 22.30 3.35
CA GLU A 330 14.43 20.95 3.13
C GLU A 330 14.38 20.55 1.66
N THR A 331 15.42 19.83 1.22
CA THR A 331 15.37 19.04 -0.02
C THR A 331 14.94 17.62 0.31
N VAL A 332 13.88 17.17 -0.35
CA VAL A 332 13.25 15.87 -0.12
C VAL A 332 13.48 14.96 -1.31
N VAL A 333 13.81 13.69 -1.07
CA VAL A 333 13.72 12.62 -2.07
C VAL A 333 12.52 11.75 -1.74
N ASP A 334 11.65 11.54 -2.72
CA ASP A 334 10.54 10.60 -2.69
C ASP A 334 10.93 9.38 -3.52
N ALA A 335 11.43 8.34 -2.86
CA ALA A 335 11.86 7.10 -3.51
C ALA A 335 10.66 6.16 -3.69
N TYR A 336 10.57 5.52 -4.86
CA TYR A 336 9.39 4.73 -5.26
C TYR A 336 8.13 5.59 -5.35
N CYS A 337 8.27 6.81 -5.87
CA CYS A 337 7.22 7.83 -5.74
C CYS A 337 5.91 7.47 -6.48
N GLY A 338 5.91 6.46 -7.37
CA GLY A 338 4.73 6.07 -8.15
C GLY A 338 4.17 7.25 -8.95
N THR A 339 2.92 7.63 -8.65
CA THR A 339 2.25 8.79 -9.28
C THR A 339 2.50 10.11 -8.54
N GLY A 340 3.49 10.14 -7.66
CA GLY A 340 3.96 11.31 -6.92
C GLY A 340 3.06 11.71 -5.75
N THR A 341 2.32 10.78 -5.14
CA THR A 341 1.35 11.11 -4.07
C THR A 341 2.03 11.78 -2.89
N ILE A 342 3.01 11.12 -2.26
CA ILE A 342 3.73 11.62 -1.08
C ILE A 342 4.51 12.88 -1.45
N GLY A 343 5.32 12.84 -2.52
CA GLY A 343 6.15 13.96 -2.95
C GLY A 343 5.38 15.23 -3.27
N ILE A 344 4.22 15.14 -3.93
CA ILE A 344 3.38 16.32 -4.24
C ILE A 344 2.77 16.92 -2.97
N ILE A 345 2.39 16.09 -2.00
CA ILE A 345 1.91 16.57 -0.70
C ILE A 345 3.07 17.27 0.04
N ALA A 346 4.25 16.63 0.10
CA ALA A 346 5.45 17.19 0.74
C ALA A 346 5.90 18.51 0.11
N ALA A 347 5.74 18.67 -1.20
CA ALA A 347 6.17 19.86 -1.92
C ALA A 347 5.46 21.15 -1.48
N LYS A 348 4.30 21.06 -0.81
CA LYS A 348 3.63 22.23 -0.20
C LYS A 348 4.45 22.87 0.92
N SER A 349 5.29 22.10 1.59
CA SER A 349 6.05 22.52 2.78
C SER A 349 7.56 22.31 2.64
N ALA A 350 8.06 21.86 1.50
CA ALA A 350 9.49 21.64 1.23
C ALA A 350 10.06 22.72 0.30
N LYS A 351 11.38 22.95 0.36
CA LYS A 351 12.08 23.82 -0.61
C LYS A 351 12.04 23.19 -2.00
N LYS A 352 12.39 21.90 -2.08
CA LYS A 352 12.47 21.12 -3.31
C LYS A 352 12.18 19.65 -3.03
N VAL A 353 11.49 19.01 -3.97
CA VAL A 353 11.21 17.57 -3.94
C VAL A 353 11.75 16.90 -5.21
N ILE A 354 12.32 15.71 -5.06
CA ILE A 354 12.84 14.88 -6.14
C ILE A 354 12.14 13.53 -6.06
N GLY A 355 11.24 13.24 -6.99
CA GLY A 355 10.57 11.95 -7.08
C GLY A 355 11.31 11.01 -8.02
N VAL A 356 11.54 9.76 -7.59
CA VAL A 356 12.23 8.74 -8.39
C VAL A 356 11.35 7.50 -8.51
N GLU A 357 11.09 7.07 -9.74
CA GLU A 357 10.21 5.94 -10.04
C GLU A 357 10.66 5.19 -11.30
N LEU A 358 10.70 3.87 -11.23
CA LEU A 358 11.14 3.00 -12.32
C LEU A 358 10.08 2.89 -13.44
N ASN A 359 8.80 2.93 -13.08
CA ASN A 359 7.69 2.83 -14.00
C ASN A 359 7.45 4.16 -14.75
N ARG A 360 7.73 4.14 -16.05
CA ARG A 360 7.58 5.30 -16.94
C ARG A 360 6.17 5.87 -17.00
N ASP A 361 5.13 5.04 -16.95
CA ASP A 361 3.74 5.51 -16.99
C ASP A 361 3.36 6.19 -15.67
N ALA A 362 3.86 5.68 -14.54
CA ALA A 362 3.69 6.30 -13.23
C ALA A 362 4.37 7.69 -13.18
N VAL A 363 5.60 7.81 -13.68
CA VAL A 363 6.31 9.10 -13.80
C VAL A 363 5.54 10.08 -14.69
N ARG A 364 4.99 9.63 -15.83
CA ARG A 364 4.19 10.48 -16.72
C ARG A 364 2.96 11.02 -15.99
N ASP A 365 2.30 10.20 -15.20
CA ASP A 365 1.14 10.62 -14.42
C ASP A 365 1.54 11.51 -13.24
N ALA A 366 2.68 11.26 -12.58
CA ALA A 366 3.22 12.13 -11.55
C ALA A 366 3.50 13.55 -12.04
N VAL A 367 4.09 13.70 -13.23
CA VAL A 367 4.30 15.00 -13.88
C VAL A 367 2.98 15.73 -14.16
N LYS A 368 1.92 15.00 -14.55
CA LYS A 368 0.59 15.61 -14.73
C LYS A 368 -0.01 16.02 -13.40
N ASN A 369 0.10 15.17 -12.37
CA ASN A 369 -0.40 15.46 -11.03
C ASN A 369 0.27 16.71 -10.44
N ALA A 370 1.58 16.87 -10.58
CA ALA A 370 2.26 18.09 -10.14
C ALA A 370 1.73 19.34 -10.86
N LYS A 371 1.46 19.25 -12.16
CA LYS A 371 0.85 20.33 -12.93
C LYS A 371 -0.59 20.64 -12.47
N CYS A 372 -1.41 19.62 -12.24
CA CYS A 372 -2.78 19.78 -11.75
C CYS A 372 -2.84 20.47 -10.37
N ASN A 373 -1.84 20.23 -9.53
CA ASN A 373 -1.72 20.88 -8.22
C ASN A 373 -0.94 22.20 -8.24
N ASN A 374 -0.51 22.67 -9.43
CA ASN A 374 0.33 23.85 -9.60
C ASN A 374 1.63 23.82 -8.75
N VAL A 375 2.18 22.63 -8.53
CA VAL A 375 3.42 22.40 -7.77
C VAL A 375 4.60 22.50 -8.74
N LYS A 376 5.50 23.46 -8.48
CA LYS A 376 6.63 23.79 -9.38
C LYS A 376 8.00 23.39 -8.82
N ASN A 377 8.07 23.10 -7.53
CA ASN A 377 9.27 22.73 -6.79
C ASN A 377 9.46 21.21 -6.66
N ILE A 378 8.89 20.43 -7.59
CA ILE A 378 9.09 18.98 -7.68
C ILE A 378 9.61 18.58 -9.06
N GLU A 379 10.62 17.71 -9.08
CA GLU A 379 11.20 17.13 -10.30
C GLU A 379 11.06 15.60 -10.25
N PHE A 380 10.63 14.97 -11.34
CA PHE A 380 10.49 13.51 -11.42
C PHE A 380 11.52 12.90 -12.36
N TYR A 381 12.10 11.78 -11.93
CA TYR A 381 13.10 11.02 -12.67
C TYR A 381 12.62 9.59 -12.89
N ASN A 382 12.71 9.13 -14.13
CA ASN A 382 12.45 7.74 -14.46
C ASN A 382 13.76 6.94 -14.36
N ALA A 383 14.01 6.38 -13.18
CA ALA A 383 15.25 5.69 -12.85
C ALA A 383 15.03 4.65 -11.74
N ASP A 384 16.00 3.77 -11.57
CA ASP A 384 16.11 3.00 -10.34
C ASP A 384 16.47 3.93 -9.18
N ALA A 385 15.74 3.84 -8.08
CA ALA A 385 15.88 4.79 -6.98
C ALA A 385 17.19 4.60 -6.20
N GLY A 386 17.69 3.37 -6.09
CA GLY A 386 18.98 3.08 -5.43
C GLY A 386 20.15 3.65 -6.25
N GLN A 387 20.20 3.32 -7.54
CA GLN A 387 21.22 3.85 -8.45
C GLN A 387 21.20 5.38 -8.50
N PHE A 388 20.02 5.98 -8.60
CA PHE A 388 19.88 7.44 -8.62
C PHE A 388 20.42 8.09 -7.35
N MET A 389 20.17 7.51 -6.17
CA MET A 389 20.68 8.05 -4.91
C MET A 389 22.19 7.89 -4.77
N VAL A 390 22.78 6.79 -5.24
CA VAL A 390 24.25 6.63 -5.29
C VAL A 390 24.88 7.68 -6.18
N GLU A 391 24.40 7.83 -7.42
CA GLU A 391 24.89 8.86 -8.35
C GLU A 391 24.75 10.27 -7.76
N MET A 392 23.65 10.51 -7.04
CA MET A 392 23.41 11.78 -6.34
C MET A 392 24.40 12.00 -5.20
N ALA A 393 24.74 10.97 -4.44
CA ALA A 393 25.72 11.04 -3.36
C ALA A 393 27.15 11.25 -3.90
N GLU A 394 27.54 10.54 -4.96
CA GLU A 394 28.84 10.71 -5.64
C GLU A 394 28.98 12.13 -6.22
N TYR A 395 27.95 12.62 -6.92
CA TYR A 395 27.94 13.97 -7.46
C TYR A 395 28.12 15.04 -6.37
N ARG A 396 27.58 14.79 -5.17
CA ARG A 396 27.77 15.67 -4.00
C ARG A 396 29.16 15.59 -3.40
N ALA A 397 29.73 14.40 -3.29
CA ALA A 397 31.09 14.21 -2.78
C ALA A 397 32.10 15.01 -3.62
N ASP A 398 31.96 14.95 -4.95
CA ASP A 398 32.75 15.77 -5.88
C ASP A 398 32.50 17.27 -5.69
N ALA A 399 31.25 17.67 -5.47
CA ALA A 399 30.89 19.07 -5.25
C ALA A 399 31.48 19.63 -3.95
N LYS A 400 31.51 18.85 -2.87
CA LYS A 400 32.15 19.21 -1.60
C LYS A 400 33.67 19.32 -1.69
N ARG A 401 34.29 18.56 -2.61
CA ARG A 401 35.73 18.66 -2.92
C ARG A 401 36.10 19.87 -3.79
N GLY A 402 35.11 20.70 -4.17
CA GLY A 402 35.31 21.90 -4.99
C GLY A 402 35.39 21.63 -6.49
N GLU A 403 35.14 20.40 -6.93
CA GLU A 403 35.23 20.00 -8.35
C GLU A 403 33.96 20.32 -9.14
N LYS A 404 32.82 20.54 -8.44
CA LYS A 404 31.51 20.85 -9.04
C LYS A 404 30.73 21.83 -8.16
N SER A 405 30.03 22.79 -8.75
CA SER A 405 29.13 23.71 -8.02
C SER A 405 27.66 23.28 -8.11
N GLY A 406 26.93 23.37 -7.00
CA GLY A 406 25.46 23.35 -6.99
C GLY A 406 24.75 22.05 -6.57
N ALA A 407 25.28 21.28 -5.62
CA ALA A 407 24.56 20.15 -5.05
C ALA A 407 23.90 20.54 -3.71
N ASP A 408 22.57 20.73 -3.71
CA ASP A 408 21.80 20.88 -2.47
C ASP A 408 21.89 19.57 -1.64
N GLU A 409 22.07 19.69 -0.32
CA GLU A 409 21.95 18.58 0.63
C GLU A 409 20.53 18.01 0.59
N VAL A 410 20.38 16.69 0.76
CA VAL A 410 19.07 16.06 1.00
C VAL A 410 18.88 15.88 2.49
N ASP A 411 17.82 16.47 3.00
CA ASP A 411 17.49 16.45 4.42
C ASP A 411 16.57 15.28 4.77
N VAL A 412 15.68 14.90 3.84
CA VAL A 412 14.65 13.88 4.08
C VAL A 412 14.54 12.92 2.90
N VAL A 413 14.45 11.62 3.20
CA VAL A 413 14.05 10.59 2.22
C VAL A 413 12.74 9.95 2.66
N PHE A 414 11.73 9.98 1.79
CA PHE A 414 10.56 9.11 1.90
C PHE A 414 10.85 7.78 1.19
N MET A 415 10.44 6.69 1.82
CA MET A 415 10.53 5.33 1.26
C MET A 415 9.16 4.66 1.35
N ASP A 416 8.60 4.23 0.23
CA ASP A 416 7.39 3.38 0.16
C ASP A 416 7.66 2.17 -0.74
N PRO A 417 8.53 1.23 -0.32
CA PRO A 417 8.97 0.12 -1.17
C PRO A 417 7.88 -0.95 -1.35
N PRO A 418 8.05 -1.85 -2.34
CA PRO A 418 7.15 -2.99 -2.51
C PRO A 418 7.19 -3.95 -1.32
N ARG A 419 6.28 -4.93 -1.29
CA ARG A 419 6.15 -5.96 -0.22
C ARG A 419 7.43 -6.73 0.13
N ALA A 420 8.41 -6.78 -0.77
CA ALA A 420 9.71 -7.41 -0.55
C ALA A 420 10.65 -6.58 0.35
N GLY A 421 10.26 -5.35 0.69
CA GLY A 421 11.11 -4.34 1.32
C GLY A 421 12.09 -3.73 0.32
N SER A 422 13.09 -3.04 0.84
CA SER A 422 14.21 -2.51 0.07
C SER A 422 15.33 -3.54 -0.01
N ASP A 423 16.05 -3.59 -1.13
CA ASP A 423 17.27 -4.41 -1.20
C ASP A 423 18.45 -3.71 -0.49
N GLU A 424 19.50 -4.47 -0.20
CA GLU A 424 20.68 -3.92 0.49
C GLU A 424 21.39 -2.83 -0.33
N ALA A 425 21.35 -2.92 -1.66
CA ALA A 425 21.94 -1.90 -2.53
C ALA A 425 21.24 -0.55 -2.35
N PHE A 426 19.91 -0.56 -2.27
CA PHE A 426 19.11 0.61 -1.96
C PHE A 426 19.38 1.12 -0.55
N LEU A 427 19.37 0.26 0.46
CA LEU A 427 19.61 0.69 1.85
C LEU A 427 21.02 1.30 2.02
N SER A 428 22.03 0.72 1.37
CA SER A 428 23.38 1.27 1.30
C SER A 428 23.40 2.66 0.65
N SER A 429 22.60 2.88 -0.39
CA SER A 429 22.47 4.19 -1.02
C SER A 429 21.87 5.24 -0.08
N VAL A 430 20.91 4.87 0.77
CA VAL A 430 20.34 5.76 1.80
C VAL A 430 21.40 6.11 2.85
N VAL A 431 22.18 5.13 3.31
CA VAL A 431 23.30 5.35 4.23
C VAL A 431 24.34 6.29 3.62
N THR A 432 24.68 6.07 2.36
CA THR A 432 25.67 6.89 1.63
C THR A 432 25.15 8.32 1.40
N LEU A 433 23.86 8.47 1.08
CA LEU A 433 23.22 9.78 0.91
C LEU A 433 23.12 10.56 2.23
N ALA A 434 23.06 9.84 3.35
CA ALA A 434 23.08 10.36 4.71
C ALA A 434 22.04 11.47 5.00
N PRO A 435 20.76 11.33 4.61
CA PRO A 435 19.71 12.27 5.02
C PRO A 435 19.59 12.36 6.54
N LYS A 436 19.22 13.55 7.04
CA LYS A 436 18.95 13.77 8.47
C LYS A 436 17.79 12.90 8.95
N ARG A 437 16.77 12.70 8.10
CA ARG A 437 15.56 11.92 8.41
C ARG A 437 15.21 10.97 7.26
N VAL A 438 14.76 9.78 7.63
CA VAL A 438 14.12 8.83 6.71
C VAL A 438 12.73 8.54 7.23
N VAL A 439 11.73 8.67 6.36
CA VAL A 439 10.34 8.31 6.65
C VAL A 439 10.00 7.07 5.84
N TYR A 440 9.94 5.93 6.52
CA TYR A 440 9.72 4.63 5.90
C TYR A 440 8.25 4.23 6.06
N VAL A 441 7.51 4.18 4.95
CA VAL A 441 6.16 3.60 4.85
C VAL A 441 6.28 2.14 4.43
N SER A 442 5.64 1.22 5.16
CA SER A 442 5.72 -0.22 4.86
C SER A 442 4.42 -0.95 5.10
N CYS A 443 4.07 -1.79 4.13
CA CYS A 443 2.93 -2.71 4.16
C CYS A 443 3.25 -4.08 4.75
N ASN A 444 4.51 -4.30 5.17
CA ASN A 444 4.99 -5.57 5.70
C ASN A 444 5.97 -5.34 6.89
N PRO A 445 5.49 -5.52 8.13
CA PRO A 445 6.30 -5.37 9.33
C PRO A 445 7.54 -6.28 9.41
N GLU A 446 7.52 -7.47 8.79
CA GLU A 446 8.66 -8.40 8.83
C GLU A 446 9.83 -7.90 7.97
N THR A 447 9.57 -7.50 6.73
CA THR A 447 10.61 -6.91 5.87
C THR A 447 11.03 -5.54 6.37
N LEU A 448 10.12 -4.78 6.99
CA LEU A 448 10.48 -3.55 7.69
C LEU A 448 11.49 -3.81 8.81
N ALA A 449 11.25 -4.80 9.68
CA ALA A 449 12.18 -5.14 10.76
C ALA A 449 13.59 -5.49 10.25
N ARG A 450 13.67 -6.25 9.14
CA ARG A 450 14.95 -6.55 8.45
C ARG A 450 15.65 -5.26 8.00
N ASP A 451 14.92 -4.35 7.35
CA ASP A 451 15.50 -3.12 6.82
C ASP A 451 15.89 -2.14 7.93
N LEU A 452 15.10 -2.07 9.01
CA LEU A 452 15.43 -1.31 10.21
C LEU A 452 16.72 -1.82 10.85
N LEU A 453 16.91 -3.14 10.96
CA LEU A 453 18.15 -3.71 11.49
C LEU A 453 19.37 -3.29 10.68
N TYR A 454 19.25 -3.23 9.35
CA TYR A 454 20.33 -2.75 8.50
C TYR A 454 20.61 -1.26 8.77
N LEU A 455 19.58 -0.40 8.71
CA LEU A 455 19.76 1.04 8.88
C LEU A 455 20.29 1.41 10.27
N THR A 456 19.86 0.71 11.33
CA THR A 456 20.34 0.97 12.69
C THR A 456 21.79 0.58 12.90
N LYS A 457 22.24 -0.50 12.25
CA LYS A 457 23.67 -0.86 12.22
C LYS A 457 24.54 0.17 11.47
N HIS A 458 23.94 1.02 10.63
CA HIS A 458 24.64 1.97 9.77
C HIS A 458 24.34 3.43 10.15
N GLY A 459 24.14 3.71 11.44
CA GLY A 459 24.11 5.07 11.98
C GLY A 459 22.76 5.78 11.93
N TYR A 460 21.65 5.04 11.77
CA TYR A 460 20.31 5.58 12.00
C TYR A 460 19.73 5.09 13.32
N ARG A 461 18.80 5.86 13.87
CA ARG A 461 17.97 5.44 15.00
C ARG A 461 16.52 5.47 14.58
N ALA A 462 15.84 4.33 14.68
CA ALA A 462 14.39 4.30 14.56
C ALA A 462 13.77 4.89 15.83
N GLN A 463 12.92 5.91 15.67
CA GLN A 463 12.38 6.67 16.80
C GLN A 463 10.96 6.19 17.17
N GLU A 464 10.05 6.26 16.21
CA GLU A 464 8.64 5.95 16.40
C GLU A 464 8.07 5.21 15.19
N CYS A 465 7.17 4.26 15.43
CA CYS A 465 6.37 3.57 14.43
C CYS A 465 4.88 3.87 14.67
N GLN A 466 4.18 4.33 13.62
CA GLN A 466 2.73 4.46 13.62
C GLN A 466 2.11 3.36 12.76
N PRO A 467 1.45 2.36 13.35
CA PRO A 467 0.62 1.42 12.61
C PRO A 467 -0.69 2.08 12.17
N VAL A 468 -1.17 1.73 10.97
CA VAL A 468 -2.44 2.18 10.40
C VAL A 468 -3.17 0.98 9.84
N ASP A 469 -4.44 0.82 10.22
CA ASP A 469 -5.30 -0.22 9.68
C ASP A 469 -5.80 0.14 8.28
N MET A 470 -4.91 0.08 7.30
CA MET A 470 -5.22 0.36 5.90
C MET A 470 -6.21 -0.65 5.30
N PHE A 471 -6.26 -1.87 5.85
CA PHE A 471 -7.05 -2.97 5.31
C PHE A 471 -7.86 -3.68 6.42
N PRO A 472 -8.95 -3.07 6.91
CA PRO A 472 -9.88 -3.72 7.83
C PRO A 472 -10.33 -5.10 7.33
N TRP A 473 -10.64 -6.02 8.25
CA TRP A 473 -11.03 -7.41 7.98
C TRP A 473 -9.96 -8.32 7.37
N THR A 474 -8.75 -7.80 7.14
CA THR A 474 -7.59 -8.58 6.69
C THR A 474 -6.49 -8.57 7.74
N LYS A 475 -5.52 -9.49 7.65
CA LYS A 475 -4.34 -9.46 8.53
C LYS A 475 -3.32 -8.36 8.20
N HIS A 476 -3.48 -7.68 7.05
CA HIS A 476 -2.52 -6.68 6.59
C HIS A 476 -2.59 -5.39 7.41
N VAL A 477 -1.44 -4.75 7.58
CA VAL A 477 -1.28 -3.48 8.32
C VAL A 477 -0.24 -2.64 7.58
N GLU A 478 -0.47 -1.33 7.51
CA GLU A 478 0.54 -0.38 7.03
C GLU A 478 1.21 0.28 8.24
N THR A 479 2.45 0.68 8.07
CA THR A 479 3.26 1.31 9.12
C THR A 479 4.01 2.49 8.57
N VAL A 480 4.24 3.52 9.39
CA VAL A 480 5.16 4.62 9.10
C VAL A 480 6.19 4.69 10.21
N VAL A 481 7.47 4.62 9.87
CA VAL A 481 8.59 4.72 10.81
C VAL A 481 9.41 5.97 10.53
N LEU A 482 9.70 6.72 11.58
CA LEU A 482 10.68 7.80 11.54
C LEU A 482 12.05 7.25 11.94
N LEU A 483 13.04 7.42 11.07
CA LEU A 483 14.43 7.25 11.41
C LEU A 483 15.16 8.59 11.36
N SER A 484 16.03 8.83 12.33
CA SER A 484 16.93 9.97 12.36
C SER A 484 18.37 9.51 12.27
N GLN A 485 19.21 10.21 11.53
CA GLN A 485 20.65 9.97 11.57
C GLN A 485 21.18 10.23 12.98
N GLN A 486 21.96 9.31 13.53
CA GLN A 486 22.68 9.52 14.79
C GLN A 486 23.88 10.41 14.53
N LYS A 487 24.10 11.42 15.39
CA LYS A 487 25.34 12.20 15.32
C LYS A 487 26.46 11.39 16.00
N PRO A 488 27.73 11.53 15.55
CA PRO A 488 28.86 10.82 16.16
C PRO A 488 29.03 11.03 17.68
N ASP A 489 28.49 12.11 18.23
CA ASP A 489 28.56 12.44 19.66
C ASP A 489 27.35 11.96 20.49
N ASP A 490 26.38 11.30 19.87
CA ASP A 490 25.26 10.70 20.61
C ASP A 490 25.79 9.48 21.39
N THR A 491 26.04 9.66 22.68
CA THR A 491 26.49 8.58 23.57
C THR A 491 25.42 7.51 23.61
N ILE A 492 25.79 6.28 23.25
CA ILE A 492 24.88 5.14 23.32
C ILE A 492 24.96 4.56 24.73
N GLU A 493 24.01 4.92 25.60
CA GLU A 493 23.69 4.07 26.75
C GLU A 493 22.88 2.89 26.22
N ILE A 494 23.58 1.79 25.93
CA ILE A 494 22.95 0.51 25.72
C ILE A 494 22.85 -0.15 27.10
N ASP A 495 21.67 -0.09 27.72
CA ASP A 495 21.30 -1.08 28.73
C ASP A 495 21.06 -2.40 27.99
N LEU A 496 22.14 -3.16 27.79
CA LEU A 496 22.05 -4.56 27.41
C LEU A 496 21.62 -5.33 28.65
N ASP A 497 20.32 -5.59 28.80
CA ASP A 497 19.85 -6.73 29.60
C ASP A 497 20.33 -8.01 28.91
N LEU A 498 21.54 -8.44 29.27
CA LEU A 498 22.22 -9.65 28.80
C LEU A 498 21.50 -10.96 29.18
N ASP A 499 20.34 -10.87 29.85
CA ASP A 499 19.55 -12.02 30.29
C ASP A 499 18.71 -12.66 29.16
N GLU A 500 18.54 -12.00 28.00
CA GLU A 500 17.74 -12.55 26.88
C GLU A 500 18.56 -13.18 25.74
N LEU A 501 19.90 -13.23 25.82
CA LEU A 501 20.75 -13.62 24.69
C LEU A 501 21.38 -15.02 24.75
N ASP A 502 21.05 -15.86 25.75
CA ASP A 502 21.64 -17.20 25.90
C ASP A 502 20.66 -18.36 25.64
N ALA A 503 19.73 -18.17 24.70
CA ALA A 503 18.79 -19.20 24.27
C ALA A 503 19.30 -20.01 23.06
N THR A 504 20.49 -20.62 23.14
CA THR A 504 20.88 -21.72 22.23
C THR A 504 21.78 -22.75 22.89
N SER A 505 21.18 -23.80 23.46
CA SER A 505 21.52 -25.23 23.31
C SER A 505 20.92 -26.05 24.44
N ALA A 506 20.39 -27.23 24.09
CA ALA A 506 19.60 -28.09 24.95
C ALA A 506 20.38 -28.64 26.15
N GLU A 507 19.59 -28.95 27.21
CA GLU A 507 19.91 -29.64 28.47
C GLU A 507 20.26 -28.76 29.70
N LEU A 508 19.23 -28.50 30.52
CA LEU A 508 19.22 -28.28 31.97
C LEU A 508 20.47 -27.61 32.59
N LYS A 509 20.74 -26.34 32.25
CA LYS A 509 21.71 -25.52 33.00
C LYS A 509 21.02 -24.31 33.58
N ALA A 510 21.04 -24.17 34.90
CA ALA A 510 20.51 -22.99 35.57
C ALA A 510 21.29 -21.74 35.18
N THR A 511 20.55 -20.69 34.89
CA THR A 511 21.04 -19.34 34.63
C THR A 511 21.79 -18.79 35.84
N TYR A 512 22.61 -17.76 35.62
CA TYR A 512 23.30 -17.09 36.73
C TYR A 512 22.33 -16.45 37.72
N GLN A 513 21.15 -16.02 37.24
CA GLN A 513 20.13 -15.43 38.09
C GLN A 513 19.46 -16.48 38.98
N GLU A 514 19.12 -17.65 38.44
CA GLU A 514 18.56 -18.76 39.23
C GLU A 514 19.51 -19.24 40.33
N ILE A 515 20.82 -19.27 40.06
CA ILE A 515 21.83 -19.59 41.07
C ILE A 515 21.88 -18.50 42.16
N LYS A 516 21.81 -17.21 41.80
CA LYS A 516 21.79 -16.11 42.78
C LYS A 516 20.54 -16.19 43.65
N ASP A 517 19.39 -16.44 43.06
CA ASP A 517 18.11 -16.50 43.76
C ASP A 517 18.05 -17.69 44.71
N TYR A 518 18.58 -18.86 44.30
CA TYR A 518 18.71 -20.02 45.18
C TYR A 518 19.64 -19.72 46.37
N VAL A 519 20.81 -19.14 46.12
CA VAL A 519 21.77 -18.82 47.20
C VAL A 519 21.22 -17.77 48.15
N LEU A 520 20.48 -16.78 47.64
CA LEU A 520 19.82 -15.79 48.46
C LEU A 520 18.69 -16.40 49.30
N LYS A 521 17.90 -17.31 48.72
CA LYS A 521 16.76 -17.93 49.39
C LYS A 521 17.18 -18.94 50.46
N GLU A 522 18.11 -19.83 50.15
CA GLU A 522 18.48 -20.95 51.02
C GLU A 522 19.59 -20.60 52.01
N PHE A 523 20.48 -19.65 51.66
CA PHE A 523 21.63 -19.28 52.49
C PHE A 523 21.58 -17.82 52.96
N GLY A 524 20.66 -16.99 52.48
CA GLY A 524 20.59 -15.57 52.83
C GLY A 524 21.76 -14.73 52.29
N LEU A 525 22.60 -15.30 51.42
CA LEU A 525 23.84 -14.69 50.95
C LEU A 525 23.66 -14.05 49.57
N LYS A 526 24.18 -12.83 49.39
CA LYS A 526 24.31 -12.21 48.06
C LYS A 526 25.64 -12.59 47.41
N VAL A 527 25.56 -13.19 46.23
CA VAL A 527 26.71 -13.63 45.43
C VAL A 527 26.77 -12.91 44.08
N SER A 528 27.99 -12.62 43.61
CA SER A 528 28.21 -11.95 42.32
C SER A 528 28.40 -12.96 41.20
N SER A 529 28.13 -12.55 39.95
CA SER A 529 28.39 -13.41 38.78
C SER A 529 29.87 -13.80 38.66
N LEU A 530 30.80 -12.95 39.13
CA LEU A 530 32.23 -13.26 39.21
C LEU A 530 32.51 -14.47 40.11
N TYR A 531 31.91 -14.54 41.29
CA TYR A 531 32.08 -15.67 42.20
C TYR A 531 31.45 -16.95 41.66
N ILE A 532 30.28 -16.85 41.02
CA ILE A 532 29.63 -18.00 40.38
C ILE A 532 30.51 -18.54 39.26
N SER A 533 31.11 -17.67 38.44
CA SER A 533 32.04 -18.06 37.38
C SER A 533 33.32 -18.72 37.92
N GLN A 534 33.92 -18.15 38.98
CA GLN A 534 35.09 -18.74 39.65
C GLN A 534 34.80 -20.14 40.19
N VAL A 535 33.62 -20.36 40.80
CA VAL A 535 33.24 -21.67 41.35
C VAL A 535 32.87 -22.66 40.23
N LYS A 536 32.17 -22.23 39.17
CA LYS A 536 31.91 -23.05 37.98
C LYS A 536 33.22 -23.56 37.35
N ARG A 537 34.24 -22.71 37.22
CA ARG A 537 35.59 -23.11 36.76
C ARG A 537 36.25 -24.12 37.70
N LYS A 538 36.17 -23.92 39.03
CA LYS A 538 36.69 -24.87 40.03
C LYS A 538 36.00 -26.25 39.95
N CYS A 539 34.76 -26.28 39.51
CA CYS A 539 33.97 -27.51 39.36
C CYS A 539 34.00 -28.10 37.94
N GLY A 540 34.83 -27.58 37.02
CA GLY A 540 34.99 -28.14 35.67
C GLY A 540 33.90 -27.75 34.67
N ILE A 541 33.07 -26.75 34.96
CA ILE A 541 32.04 -26.25 34.03
C ILE A 541 32.64 -25.16 33.15
N GLU A 542 32.54 -25.32 31.83
CA GLU A 542 32.92 -24.27 30.86
C GLU A 542 32.09 -23.00 31.05
N VAL A 543 32.77 -21.85 31.03
CA VAL A 543 32.16 -20.52 31.11
C VAL A 543 32.77 -19.65 30.02
N GLY A 544 31.95 -18.91 29.27
CA GLY A 544 32.42 -18.06 28.17
C GLY A 544 33.52 -17.07 28.60
N GLU A 545 34.44 -16.76 27.68
CA GLU A 545 35.72 -16.09 27.97
C GLU A 545 35.64 -14.61 28.40
N ASN A 546 34.45 -13.99 28.46
CA ASN A 546 34.34 -12.53 28.64
C ASN A 546 33.95 -12.03 30.03
N TYR A 547 34.00 -12.87 31.07
CA TYR A 547 33.72 -12.39 32.44
C TYR A 547 34.99 -11.92 33.16
N ASN A 548 35.17 -10.59 33.19
CA ASN A 548 36.13 -9.84 34.00
C ASN A 548 37.60 -10.26 33.85
N LEU A 549 38.14 -10.13 32.63
CA LEU A 549 39.58 -9.87 32.51
C LEU A 549 39.84 -8.40 32.88
N PRO A 550 40.74 -8.11 33.83
CA PRO A 550 41.04 -6.73 34.18
C PRO A 550 41.68 -5.99 33.01
N LYS A 551 41.30 -4.73 32.79
CA LYS A 551 41.88 -3.84 31.75
C LYS A 551 43.35 -3.43 32.01
N SER A 552 44.00 -4.01 33.02
CA SER A 552 45.38 -3.73 33.42
C SER A 552 46.07 -5.00 33.90
N GLU A 553 47.34 -5.23 33.52
CA GLU A 553 48.12 -6.44 33.82
C GLU A 553 48.30 -6.76 35.33
N ASN A 554 47.99 -5.83 36.25
CA ASN A 554 48.20 -5.99 37.70
C ASN A 554 46.94 -5.84 38.59
N ALA A 555 45.73 -6.03 38.05
CA ALA A 555 44.52 -5.91 38.89
C ALA A 555 44.28 -7.17 39.75
N ARG A 556 44.22 -6.99 41.09
CA ARG A 556 43.88 -8.06 42.04
C ARG A 556 42.41 -8.47 41.89
N VAL A 557 42.16 -9.64 41.30
CA VAL A 557 40.81 -10.21 41.20
C VAL A 557 40.37 -10.72 42.59
N PRO A 558 39.24 -10.24 43.14
CA PRO A 558 38.74 -10.71 44.43
C PRO A 558 38.42 -12.21 44.37
N GLN A 559 38.94 -12.98 45.32
CA GLN A 559 38.63 -14.40 45.46
C GLN A 559 37.29 -14.59 46.19
N CYS A 560 36.50 -15.58 45.77
CA CYS A 560 35.27 -15.95 46.44
C CYS A 560 35.54 -16.38 47.90
N PRO A 561 34.91 -15.75 48.91
CA PRO A 561 34.99 -16.21 50.29
C PRO A 561 34.45 -17.64 50.43
N LYS A 562 35.07 -18.45 51.30
CA LYS A 562 34.71 -19.88 51.48
C LYS A 562 33.22 -20.11 51.71
N GLU A 563 32.59 -19.27 52.52
CA GLU A 563 31.15 -19.36 52.83
C GLU A 563 30.27 -19.20 51.58
N LYS A 564 30.61 -18.25 50.70
CA LYS A 564 29.91 -18.03 49.42
C LYS A 564 30.21 -19.11 48.40
N GLU A 565 31.42 -19.67 48.43
CA GLU A 565 31.80 -20.80 47.57
C GLU A 565 30.96 -22.05 47.88
N GLU A 566 30.78 -22.39 49.16
CA GLU A 566 29.96 -23.55 49.55
C GLU A 566 28.49 -23.36 49.19
N ALA A 567 27.94 -22.16 49.38
CA ALA A 567 26.56 -21.85 48.98
C ALA A 567 26.35 -21.95 47.45
N ILE A 568 27.32 -21.48 46.65
CA ILE A 568 27.27 -21.63 45.18
C ILE A 568 27.39 -23.09 44.77
N LYS A 569 28.26 -23.89 45.40
CA LYS A 569 28.35 -25.34 45.12
C LYS A 569 27.05 -26.07 45.46
N ALA A 570 26.38 -25.70 46.54
CA ALA A 570 25.08 -26.26 46.89
C ALA A 570 24.02 -25.95 45.82
N ALA A 571 24.01 -24.72 45.28
CA ALA A 571 23.15 -24.34 44.17
C ALA A 571 23.46 -25.13 42.89
N LEU A 572 24.74 -25.29 42.53
CA LEU A 572 25.14 -26.05 41.35
C LEU A 572 24.73 -27.53 41.46
N LYS A 573 24.83 -28.15 42.65
CA LYS A 573 24.32 -29.51 42.90
C LYS A 573 22.79 -29.59 42.80
N TYR A 574 22.09 -28.60 43.35
CA TYR A 574 20.62 -28.52 43.28
C TYR A 574 20.12 -28.50 41.84
N PHE A 575 20.81 -27.75 40.97
CA PHE A 575 20.49 -27.68 39.54
C PHE A 575 21.15 -28.79 38.69
N ALA A 576 21.71 -29.83 39.32
CA ALA A 576 22.37 -30.96 38.65
C ALA A 576 23.48 -30.54 37.66
N MET A 577 24.19 -29.44 37.96
CA MET A 577 25.28 -28.91 37.14
C MET A 577 26.66 -29.46 37.50
N ILE A 578 26.81 -30.04 38.72
CA ILE A 578 28.06 -30.63 39.24
C ILE A 578 27.80 -31.90 40.06
#